data_AF-A0A950W9U1-F1
#
_entry.id   AF-A0A950W9U1-F1
#
_cell.length_a   1.000
_cell.length_b   1.000
_cell.length_c   1.000
_cell.angle_alpha   90.00
_cell.angle_beta   90.00
_cell.angle_gamma   90.00
#
_symmetry.space_group_name_H-M   'P 1'
#
loop_
_entity.id
_entity.type
_entity.pdbx_description
1 polymer ?
#
loop_
_entity_poly.entity_id
_entity_poly.type
_entity_poly.pdbx_seq_one_letter_code
_entity_poly.pdbx_strand_id
1 'polypeptide(L)' 'MLPSDYFHRNVFAGFQEDEMGIRDRHIIGVDNLLWGSDYPHVESTFPRSHQIIEEILTGCTEEEKTKIAGGNAARIYHLN' A
#
# COMPACT_ATOMS: atom_id res chain seq x y z
N MET A 1 -19.50 9.34 14.52
CA MET A 1 -18.29 8.86 13.84
C MET A 1 -17.78 7.68 14.63
N LEU A 2 -17.78 6.51 14.01
CA LEU A 2 -17.14 5.32 14.56
C LEU A 2 -15.61 5.47 14.44
N PRO A 3 -14.82 4.76 15.27
CA PRO A 3 -13.37 4.73 15.11
C PRO A 3 -12.93 4.28 13.69
N SER A 4 -13.67 3.35 13.08
CA SER A 4 -13.44 2.90 11.70
C SER A 4 -13.65 4.02 10.68
N ASP A 5 -14.68 4.85 10.84
CA ASP A 5 -14.93 5.99 9.95
C ASP A 5 -13.77 6.99 9.99
N TYR A 6 -13.21 7.20 11.19
CA TYR A 6 -12.04 8.07 11.36
C TYR A 6 -10.80 7.46 10.70
N PHE A 7 -10.57 6.16 10.90
CA PHE A 7 -9.45 5.44 10.31
C PHE A 7 -9.46 5.54 8.78
N HIS A 8 -10.54 5.11 8.14
CA HIS A 8 -10.64 5.12 6.67
C HIS A 8 -10.52 6.52 6.07
N ARG A 9 -10.92 7.56 6.83
CA ARG A 9 -10.82 8.94 6.35
C ARG A 9 -9.43 9.56 6.55
N ASN A 10 -8.71 9.23 7.61
CA ASN A 10 -7.56 10.04 8.05
C ASN A 10 -6.25 9.25 8.28
N VAL A 11 -6.28 7.92 8.25
CA VAL A 11 -5.11 7.08 8.53
C VAL A 11 -4.67 6.37 7.26
N PHE A 12 -3.35 6.33 7.04
CA PHE A 12 -2.73 5.62 5.92
C PHE A 12 -1.61 4.73 6.46
N ALA A 13 -1.50 3.52 5.92
CA ALA A 13 -0.54 2.50 6.37
C ALA A 13 0.50 2.23 5.29
N GLY A 14 1.78 2.42 5.66
CA GLY A 14 2.93 2.00 4.87
C GLY A 14 3.21 0.51 5.04
N PHE A 15 3.67 -0.16 3.99
CA PHE A 15 4.11 -1.56 4.02
C PHE A 15 5.16 -1.84 2.92
N GLN A 16 5.86 -2.97 3.04
CA GLN A 16 6.96 -3.37 2.15
C GLN A 16 6.65 -4.66 1.38
N GLU A 17 6.48 -5.77 2.10
CA GLU A 17 6.33 -7.14 1.57
C GLU A 17 5.18 -7.94 2.22
N ASP A 18 4.31 -7.24 2.95
CA ASP A 18 3.25 -7.79 3.79
C ASP A 18 2.06 -8.37 3.00
N GLU A 19 2.21 -9.58 2.47
CA GLU A 19 1.14 -10.26 1.70
C GLU A 19 -0.18 -10.37 2.49
N MET A 20 -0.11 -10.60 3.80
CA MET A 20 -1.29 -10.66 4.67
C MET A 20 -2.06 -9.34 4.69
N GLY A 21 -1.36 -8.21 4.70
CA GLY A 21 -1.98 -6.88 4.60
C GLY A 21 -2.73 -6.69 3.28
N ILE A 22 -2.20 -7.24 2.19
CA ILE A 22 -2.87 -7.21 0.88
C ILE A 22 -4.11 -8.11 0.83
N ARG A 23 -4.07 -9.28 1.49
CA ARG A 23 -5.26 -10.14 1.63
C ARG A 23 -6.38 -9.45 2.38
N ASP A 24 -6.06 -8.67 3.41
CA ASP A 24 -7.02 -7.93 4.23
C ASP A 24 -7.29 -6.50 3.74
N ARG A 25 -6.83 -6.12 2.54
CA ARG A 25 -6.92 -4.75 2.00
C ARG A 25 -8.33 -4.16 1.97
N HIS A 26 -9.37 -4.99 1.87
CA HIS A 26 -10.77 -4.54 1.89
C HIS A 26 -11.28 -4.21 3.28
N ILE A 27 -10.67 -4.80 4.31
CA ILE A 27 -10.93 -4.47 5.71
C ILE A 27 -10.13 -3.22 6.10
N ILE A 28 -8.87 -3.12 5.64
CA ILE A 28 -8.00 -1.97 5.89
C ILE A 28 -8.46 -0.74 5.07
N GLY A 29 -8.90 -0.96 3.85
CA GLY A 29 -9.20 0.07 2.85
C GLY A 29 -8.10 0.16 1.80
N VAL A 30 -8.44 -0.13 0.54
CA VAL A 30 -7.50 -0.03 -0.60
C VAL A 30 -6.91 1.38 -0.72
N ASP A 31 -7.71 2.41 -0.47
CA ASP A 31 -7.28 3.82 -0.53
C ASP A 31 -6.41 4.26 0.66
N ASN A 32 -6.27 3.38 1.67
CA ASN A 32 -5.49 3.63 2.89
C ASN A 32 -4.09 2.99 2.86
N LEU A 33 -3.80 2.12 1.88
CA LEU A 33 -2.52 1.43 1.75
C LEU A 33 -1.53 2.21 0.87
N LEU A 34 -0.28 2.28 1.34
CA LEU A 34 0.85 2.94 0.66
C LEU A 34 2.02 1.95 0.59
N TRP A 35 2.40 1.53 -0.61
CA TRP A 35 3.64 0.76 -0.74
C TRP A 35 4.87 1.66 -0.62
N GLY A 36 5.90 1.19 0.07
CA GLY A 36 7.21 1.83 0.12
C GLY A 36 8.31 0.78 0.20
N SER A 37 9.46 1.05 -0.43
CA SER A 37 10.57 0.09 -0.44
C SER A 37 11.41 0.07 0.84
N ASP A 38 11.26 1.08 1.69
CA ASP A 38 12.07 1.32 2.89
C ASP A 38 13.59 1.33 2.64
N TYR A 39 14.02 1.78 1.47
CA TYR A 39 15.44 1.88 1.13
C TYR A 39 16.16 2.92 2.01
N PRO A 40 17.38 2.66 2.53
CA PRO A 40 18.23 1.48 2.34
C PRO A 40 18.25 0.53 3.55
N HIS A 41 17.15 0.42 4.30
CA HIS A 41 17.13 -0.38 5.52
C HIS A 41 17.30 -1.88 5.25
N VAL A 42 17.55 -2.66 6.31
CA VAL A 42 17.80 -4.11 6.22
C VAL A 42 16.56 -4.85 5.72
N GLU A 43 15.39 -4.37 6.13
CA GLU A 43 14.05 -4.79 5.72
C GLU A 43 13.62 -4.27 4.35
N SER A 44 14.49 -3.52 3.65
CA SER A 44 14.15 -2.95 2.35
C SER A 44 13.89 -4.04 1.32
N THR A 45 12.90 -3.79 0.45
CA THR A 45 12.66 -4.65 -0.72
C THR A 45 13.72 -4.45 -1.82
N PHE A 46 14.54 -3.39 -1.76
CA PHE A 46 15.59 -3.14 -2.75
C PHE A 46 16.69 -4.22 -2.66
N PRO A 47 17.21 -4.74 -3.79
CA PRO A 47 17.00 -4.34 -5.18
C PRO A 47 15.83 -5.06 -5.89
N ARG A 48 15.06 -5.89 -5.18
CA ARG A 48 14.00 -6.73 -5.75
C ARG A 48 12.60 -6.13 -5.66
N SER A 49 12.49 -4.82 -5.41
CA SER A 49 11.23 -4.13 -5.14
C SER A 49 10.14 -4.42 -6.18
N HIS A 50 10.47 -4.39 -7.47
CA HIS A 50 9.50 -4.68 -8.54
C HIS A 50 8.99 -6.12 -8.51
N GLN A 51 9.86 -7.09 -8.23
CA GLN A 51 9.49 -8.51 -8.18
C GLN A 51 8.57 -8.78 -6.98
N ILE A 52 8.92 -8.24 -5.82
CA ILE A 52 8.16 -8.43 -4.56
C ILE A 52 6.77 -7.80 -4.68
N ILE A 53 6.68 -6.55 -5.15
CA ILE A 53 5.38 -5.88 -5.26
C ILE A 53 4.47 -6.54 -6.30
N GLU A 54 5.03 -7.06 -7.40
CA GLU A 54 4.27 -7.79 -8.42
C GLU A 54 3.70 -9.10 -7.83
N GLU A 55 4.51 -9.83 -7.07
CA GLU A 55 4.10 -11.08 -6.42
C GLU A 55 2.96 -10.85 -5.42
N ILE A 56 3.14 -9.95 -4.44
CA ILE A 56 2.17 -9.75 -3.36
C ILE A 56 0.85 -9.12 -3.85
N LEU A 57 0.87 -8.40 -4.98
CA LEU A 57 -0.34 -7.80 -5.56
C LEU A 57 -1.03 -8.68 -6.61
N THR A 58 -0.64 -9.95 -6.77
CA THR A 58 -1.23 -10.86 -7.77
C THR A 58 -2.76 -10.97 -7.67
N GLY A 59 -3.31 -10.96 -6.45
CA GLY A 59 -4.76 -11.04 -6.20
C GLY A 59 -5.53 -9.71 -6.30
N CYS A 60 -4.86 -8.63 -6.71
CA CYS A 60 -5.45 -7.30 -6.83
C CYS A 60 -5.89 -7.01 -8.28
N THR A 61 -6.91 -6.18 -8.44
CA THR A 61 -7.26 -5.61 -9.75
C THR A 61 -6.20 -4.59 -10.19
N GLU A 62 -6.14 -4.28 -11.48
CA GLU A 62 -5.21 -3.25 -11.99
C GLU A 62 -5.45 -1.86 -11.38
N GLU A 63 -6.71 -1.55 -11.02
CA GLU A 63 -7.03 -0.31 -10.30
C GLU A 63 -6.45 -0.32 -8.88
N GLU A 64 -6.64 -1.42 -8.15
CA GLU A 64 -6.07 -1.59 -6.80
C GLU A 64 -4.54 -1.51 -6.83
N LYS A 65 -3.89 -2.18 -7.79
CA LYS A 65 -2.44 -2.11 -7.98
C LYS A 65 -1.97 -0.69 -8.18
N THR A 66 -2.63 0.05 -9.09
CA THR A 66 -2.30 1.44 -9.39
C THR A 66 -2.41 2.32 -8.14
N LYS A 67 -3.48 2.16 -7.36
CA LYS A 67 -3.67 2.90 -6.11
C LYS A 67 -2.60 2.57 -5.08
N ILE A 68 -2.39 1.29 -4.79
CA ILE A 68 -1.50 0.83 -3.71
C ILE A 68 -0.02 1.11 -4.03
N ALA A 69 0.40 0.87 -5.27
CA ALA A 69 1.81 1.00 -5.67
C ALA A 69 2.29 2.45 -5.76
N GLY A 70 1.39 3.44 -5.87
CA GLY A 70 1.79 4.84 -5.90
C GLY A 70 0.66 5.86 -6.01
N GLY A 71 -0.51 5.49 -6.54
CA GLY A 71 -1.63 6.42 -6.74
C GLY A 71 -2.15 7.05 -5.44
N ASN A 72 -2.21 6.27 -4.35
CA ASN A 72 -2.59 6.77 -3.04
C ASN A 72 -1.56 7.77 -2.50
N ALA A 73 -0.27 7.43 -2.60
CA ALA A 73 0.81 8.32 -2.19
C ALA A 73 0.78 9.64 -2.97
N ALA A 74 0.63 9.57 -4.29
CA ALA A 74 0.50 10.75 -5.14
C ALA A 74 -0.68 11.64 -4.72
N ARG A 75 -1.84 11.03 -4.45
CA ARG A 75 -3.04 11.74 -3.99
C ARG A 75 -2.84 12.45 -2.66
N ILE A 76 -2.27 11.79 -1.65
CA ILE A 76 -2.15 12.34 -0.29
C ILE A 76 -0.98 13.33 -0.14
N TYR A 77 0.09 13.15 -0.92
CA TYR A 77 1.25 14.03 -0.89
C TYR A 77 1.18 15.14 -1.94
N HIS A 78 0.10 15.18 -2.74
CA HIS A 78 -0.12 16.16 -3.80
C HIS A 78 1.02 16.18 -4.82
N LEU A 79 1.47 15.00 -5.22
CA LEU A 79 2.51 14.82 -6.24
C LEU A 79 1.84 14.73 -7.61
N ASN A 80 2.22 15.65 -8.51
CA ASN A 80 1.80 15.71 -9.91
C ASN A 80 3.00 15.46 -10.82
#